data_AF-A0A8C6YB83-F1
#
_entry.id   AF-A0A8C6YB83-F1
#
_cell.length_a   1.000
_cell.length_b   1.000
_cell.length_c   1.000
_cell.angle_alpha   90.00
_cell.angle_beta   90.00
_cell.angle_gamma   90.00
#
_symmetry.space_group_name_H-M   'P 1'
#
loop_
_entity.id
_entity.type
_entity.pdbx_description
1 polymer ?
#
loop_
_entity_poly.entity_id
_entity_poly.type
_entity_poly.pdbx_seq_one_letter_code
_entity_poly.pdbx_strand_id
1 'polypeptide(L)'
;MASMFRSEEMCLRQLFLQVESAYCCVAELGELGLVQFRDLNANVNNFQRRFVNEVRRCESLERILRENTVSDVGQVRNVAQ
;
A
#
# COMPACT_ATOMS: atom_id res chain seq x y z
N MET A 1 20.49 11.39 -15.14
CA MET A 1 20.46 10.00 -14.66
C MET A 1 21.84 9.37 -14.81
N ALA A 2 22.55 9.27 -13.69
CA ALA A 2 23.66 8.34 -13.36
C ALA A 2 24.41 8.93 -12.16
N SER A 3 23.90 8.74 -10.94
CA SER A 3 24.59 9.15 -9.71
C SER A 3 25.23 7.94 -9.01
N MET A 4 26.08 7.20 -9.72
CA MET A 4 26.77 6.04 -9.13
C MET A 4 27.74 6.42 -7.99
N PHE A 5 28.09 7.71 -7.88
CA PHE A 5 29.10 8.20 -6.94
C PHE A 5 28.54 9.05 -5.78
N ARG A 6 27.28 9.50 -5.88
CA ARG A 6 26.60 10.42 -4.94
C ARG A 6 25.09 10.14 -4.96
N SER A 7 24.39 10.42 -3.86
CA SER A 7 22.92 10.40 -3.85
C SER A 7 22.36 11.47 -4.79
N GLU A 8 21.19 11.22 -5.38
CA GLU A 8 20.44 12.25 -6.12
C GLU A 8 19.93 13.34 -5.17
N GLU A 9 19.70 14.54 -5.70
CA GLU A 9 19.13 15.63 -4.91
C GLU A 9 17.68 15.32 -4.52
N MET A 10 17.39 15.42 -3.23
CA MET A 10 16.05 15.19 -2.67
C MET A 10 15.39 16.52 -2.31
N CYS A 11 14.09 16.64 -2.55
CA CYS A 11 13.31 17.80 -2.12
C CYS A 11 12.15 17.38 -1.20
N LEU A 12 11.92 18.16 -0.15
CA LEU A 12 10.75 18.01 0.72
C LEU A 12 9.63 18.91 0.20
N ARG A 13 8.48 18.31 -0.12
CA ARG A 13 7.28 19.00 -0.57
C ARG A 13 6.12 18.70 0.38
N GLN A 14 5.25 19.68 0.59
CA GLN A 14 4.01 19.51 1.33
C GLN A 14 2.86 19.36 0.35
N LEU A 15 2.04 18.32 0.54
CA LEU A 15 0.90 18.02 -0.31
C LEU A 15 -0.40 18.30 0.45
N PHE A 16 -1.31 19.05 -0.18
CA PHE A 16 -2.65 19.30 0.34
C PHE A 16 -3.66 18.66 -0.61
N LEU A 17 -4.48 17.75 -0.09
CA LEU A 17 -5.45 17.00 -0.88
C LEU A 17 -6.85 17.19 -0.30
N GLN A 18 -7.83 17.31 -1.20
CA GLN A 18 -9.24 17.20 -0.84
C GLN A 18 -9.61 15.72 -0.67
N VAL A 19 -10.50 15.41 0.26
CA VAL A 19 -10.82 14.02 0.64
C VAL A 19 -11.31 13.20 -0.56
N GLU A 20 -12.09 13.81 -1.46
CA GLU A 20 -12.67 13.14 -2.63
C GLU A 20 -11.61 12.78 -3.68
N SER A 21 -10.59 13.62 -3.87
CA SER A 21 -9.50 13.38 -4.83
C SER A 21 -8.30 12.65 -4.22
N ALA A 22 -8.21 12.59 -2.89
CA ALA A 22 -7.06 12.04 -2.19
C ALA A 22 -6.75 10.59 -2.61
N TYR A 23 -7.78 9.76 -2.80
CA TYR A 23 -7.60 8.37 -3.21
C TYR A 23 -6.94 8.27 -4.59
N CYS A 24 -7.48 8.96 -5.60
CA CYS A 24 -6.94 8.92 -6.96
C CYS A 24 -5.52 9.49 -7.02
N CYS A 25 -5.28 10.64 -6.36
CA CYS A 25 -3.95 11.25 -6.34
C CYS A 25 -2.90 10.35 -5.68
N VAL A 26 -3.23 9.69 -4.56
CA VAL A 26 -2.30 8.77 -3.89
C VAL A 26 -2.07 7.51 -4.72
N ALA A 27 -3.08 7.00 -5.42
CA ALA A 27 -2.93 5.87 -6.34
C ALA A 27 -1.95 6.20 -7.48
N GLU A 28 -2.14 7.35 -8.15
CA GLU A 28 -1.24 7.81 -9.21
C GLU A 28 0.20 8.02 -8.72
N LEU A 29 0.37 8.62 -7.54
CA LEU A 29 1.70 8.77 -6.91
C LEU A 29 2.35 7.43 -6.59
N GLY A 30 1.55 6.42 -6.21
CA GLY A 30 2.00 5.05 -5.99
C GLY A 30 2.50 4.39 -7.28
N GLU A 31 1.78 4.55 -8.38
CA GLU A 31 2.17 4.04 -9.71
C GLU A 31 3.45 4.70 -10.24
N LEU A 32 3.66 6.00 -9.96
CA LEU A 32 4.89 6.70 -10.33
C LEU A 32 6.11 6.19 -9.54
N GLY A 33 5.94 5.83 -8.26
CA GLY A 33 7.01 5.26 -7.43
C GLY A 33 8.17 6.21 -7.10
N LEU A 34 8.00 7.52 -7.29
CA LEU A 34 9.05 8.54 -7.12
C LEU A 34 8.98 9.29 -5.77
N VAL A 35 7.98 9.01 -4.94
CA VAL A 35 7.70 9.78 -3.73
C VAL A 35 7.84 8.91 -2.49
N GLN A 36 8.53 9.43 -1.49
CA GLN A 36 8.61 8.84 -0.16
C GLN A 36 7.80 9.69 0.84
N PHE A 37 6.78 9.08 1.45
CA PHE A 37 5.97 9.76 2.47
C PHE A 37 6.66 9.73 3.84
N ARG A 38 6.56 10.85 4.56
CA ARG A 38 7.01 10.96 5.96
C ARG A 38 5.80 10.80 6.88
N ASP A 39 5.94 9.98 7.93
CA ASP A 39 4.90 9.87 8.95
C ASP A 39 4.84 11.17 9.79
N LEU A 40 3.75 11.91 9.64
CA LEU A 40 3.47 13.12 10.43
C LEU A 40 2.79 12.78 11.77
N ASN A 41 2.24 11.57 11.92
CA ASN A 41 1.45 11.13 13.06
C ASN A 41 2.20 10.06 13.88
N ALA A 42 3.52 10.17 13.99
CA ALA A 42 4.36 9.19 14.69
C ALA A 42 3.98 9.01 16.18
N ASN A 43 3.41 10.05 16.81
CA ASN A 43 2.97 10.01 18.20
C ASN A 43 1.57 9.38 18.38
N VAL A 44 0.85 9.12 17.30
CA VAL A 44 -0.51 8.56 17.33
C VAL A 44 -0.42 7.04 17.19
N ASN A 45 -1.01 6.34 18.15
CA ASN A 45 -1.09 4.89 18.14
C ASN A 45 -1.83 4.39 16.89
N ASN A 46 -1.40 3.26 16.32
CA ASN A 46 -1.96 2.67 15.11
C ASN A 46 -3.49 2.47 15.18
N PHE A 47 -4.02 2.13 16.36
CA PHE A 47 -5.45 1.92 16.56
C PHE A 47 -6.29 3.21 16.53
N GLN A 48 -5.68 4.36 16.74
CA GLN A 48 -6.35 5.67 16.76
C GLN A 48 -6.20 6.41 15.43
N ARG A 49 -5.49 5.82 14.45
CA ARG A 49 -5.33 6.41 13.12
C ARG A 49 -6.65 6.36 12.36
N ARG A 50 -6.91 7.43 11.58
CA ARG A 50 -8.17 7.65 10.87
C ARG A 50 -8.63 6.47 9.99
N PHE A 51 -7.69 5.78 9.33
CA PHE A 51 -7.97 4.74 8.33
C PHE A 51 -7.82 3.30 8.85
N VAL A 52 -7.90 3.09 10.18
CA VAL A 52 -7.69 1.77 10.79
C VAL A 52 -8.73 0.73 10.33
N ASN A 53 -9.97 1.16 10.12
CA ASN A 53 -11.06 0.25 9.76
C ASN A 53 -10.90 -0.26 8.32
N GLU A 54 -10.47 0.62 7.42
CA GLU A 54 -10.19 0.34 6.02
C GLU A 54 -9.01 -0.64 5.90
N VAL A 55 -7.93 -0.43 6.66
CA VAL A 55 -6.78 -1.35 6.70
C VAL A 55 -7.21 -2.74 7.17
N ARG A 56 -7.97 -2.83 8.27
CA ARG A 56 -8.48 -4.11 8.78
C ARG A 56 -9.39 -4.83 7.79
N ARG A 57 -10.19 -4.08 7.03
CA ARG A 57 -11.04 -4.64 5.98
C ARG A 57 -10.19 -5.25 4.86
N CYS A 58 -9.11 -4.57 4.44
CA CYS A 58 -8.17 -5.11 3.46
C CYS A 58 -7.48 -6.38 3.97
N GLU A 59 -7.00 -6.40 5.21
CA GLU A 59 -6.37 -7.60 5.82
C GLU A 59 -7.34 -8.79 5.85
N SER A 60 -8.61 -8.54 6.20
CA SER A 60 -9.64 -9.58 6.23
C SER A 60 -9.92 -10.16 4.85
N LEU A 61 -9.99 -9.31 3.82
CA LEU A 61 -10.17 -9.72 2.43
C LEU A 61 -8.95 -10.50 1.91
N GLU A 62 -7.74 -10.06 2.25
CA GLU A 62 -6.52 -10.76 1.89
C GLU A 62 -6.50 -12.18 2.48
N ARG A 63 -6.97 -12.35 3.72
CA ARG A 63 -7.07 -13.68 4.35
C ARG A 63 -8.03 -14.59 3.58
N ILE A 64 -9.21 -14.10 3.22
CA ILE A 64 -10.20 -14.86 2.42
C ILE A 64 -9.63 -15.23 1.06
N LEU A 65 -8.93 -14.30 0.39
CA LEU A 65 -8.29 -14.57 -0.89
C LEU A 65 -7.19 -15.64 -0.78
N ARG A 66 -6.38 -15.61 0.29
CA ARG A 66 -5.37 -16.66 0.56
C ARG A 66 -6.02 -18.02 0.81
N GLU A 67 -7.10 -18.09 1.57
CA GLU A 67 -7.84 -19.34 1.83
C GLU A 67 -8.44 -19.93 0.54
N ASN A 68 -9.01 -19.09 -0.33
CA ASN A 68 -9.63 -19.53 -1.58
C ASN A 68 -8.60 -19.91 -2.66
N THR A 69 -7.51 -19.16 -2.80
CA THR A 69 -6.46 -19.45 -3.79
C THR A 69 -5.70 -20.74 -3.49
N VAL A 70 -5.54 -21.11 -2.21
CA VAL A 70 -4.95 -22.41 -1.82
C VAL A 70 -5.90 -23.57 -2.12
N SER A 71 -7.21 -23.34 -2.05
CA SER A 71 -8.24 -24.35 -2.32
C SER A 71 -8.28 -24.76 -3.80
N ASP A 72 -8.06 -23.83 -4.74
CA ASP A 72 -7.97 -24.14 -6.17
C ASP A 72 -6.70 -24.95 -6.54
N VAL A 73 -5.56 -24.67 -5.91
CA VAL A 73 -4.32 -25.46 -6.15
C VAL A 73 -4.45 -26.90 -5.65
N GLY A 74 -5.26 -27.13 -4.61
CA GLY A 74 -5.56 -28.47 -4.08
C GLY A 74 -6.41 -29.33 -5.00
N GLN A 75 -7.33 -28.75 -5.77
CA GLN A 75 -8.16 -29.51 -6.71
C GLN A 75 -7.40 -29.92 -7.97
N VAL A 76 -6.52 -29.08 -8.52
CA VAL A 76 -5.76 -29.41 -9.75
C VAL A 76 -4.81 -30.60 -9.53
N ARG A 77 -4.31 -30.81 -8.31
CA ARG A 77 -3.42 -31.95 -7.98
C ARG A 77 -4.14 -33.31 -7.88
N ASN A 78 -5.44 -33.33 -7.55
CA ASN A 78 -6.20 -34.58 -7.40
C ASN A 78 -6.79 -35.11 -8.72
N VAL A 79 -6.79 -34.32 -9.79
CA VAL A 79 -7.22 -34.78 -11.14
C VAL A 79 -6.05 -35.35 -11.96
N ALA A 80 -4.82 -35.25 -11.43
CA ALA A 80 -3.60 -35.76 -12.07
C ALA A 80 -3.09 -37.09 -11.46
N GLN A 81 -3.92 -37.78 -10.66
CA GLN A 81 -3.67 -39.15 -10.19
C GLN A 81 -4.71 -40.12 -10.74
#